data_AF-A0A945GWY1-F1
#
_entry.id   AF-A0A945GWY1-F1
#
_cell.length_a   1.000
_cell.length_b   1.000
_cell.length_c   1.000
_cell.angle_alpha   90.00
_cell.angle_beta   90.00
_cell.angle_gamma   90.00
#
_symmetry.space_group_name_H-M   'P 1'
#
loop_
_entity.id
_entity.type
_entity.pdbx_description
1 polymer ?
#
loop_
_entity_poly.entity_id
_entity_poly.type
_entity_poly.pdbx_seq_one_letter_code
_entity_poly.pdbx_strand_id
1 'polypeptide(L)'
;MQVTETGSEGLKREFTIVVEASEIESKVDARIAELAKTANMQGFRPGKVPQSLLRQRYGDSVMGEVLEEAVNNGTTQALTDNDLRPAMQPKVDVKEFDKGKDLEYTVEV
;
A
#
# COMPACT_ATOMS: atom_id res chain seq x y z
N MET A 1 -2.10 5.59 -10.39
CA MET A 1 -3.33 4.95 -9.86
C MET A 1 -4.45 4.99 -10.88
N GLN A 2 -5.06 3.84 -11.17
CA GLN A 2 -6.22 3.71 -12.05
C GLN A 2 -7.38 3.09 -11.27
N VAL A 3 -8.54 3.75 -11.26
CA VAL A 3 -9.76 3.28 -10.59
C VAL A 3 -10.80 2.99 -11.65
N THR A 4 -11.32 1.77 -11.68
CA THR A 4 -12.40 1.36 -12.58
C THR A 4 -13.60 0.87 -11.76
N GLU A 5 -14.78 1.45 -12.00
CA GLU A 5 -16.05 0.96 -11.44
C GLU A 5 -16.53 -0.22 -12.29
N THR A 6 -16.59 -1.41 -11.69
CA THR A 6 -16.86 -2.67 -12.42
C THR A 6 -18.33 -3.06 -12.34
N GLY A 7 -19.05 -2.63 -11.29
CA GLY A 7 -20.47 -2.90 -11.16
C GLY A 7 -21.13 -2.11 -10.04
N SER A 8 -22.38 -1.72 -10.29
CA SER A 8 -23.28 -1.16 -9.28
C SER A 8 -24.57 -1.99 -9.27
N GLU A 9 -24.77 -2.80 -8.24
CA GLU A 9 -26.01 -3.58 -8.07
C GLU A 9 -26.69 -3.18 -6.75
N GLY A 10 -27.74 -2.37 -6.86
CA GLY A 10 -28.43 -1.80 -5.70
C GLY A 10 -27.56 -0.79 -4.94
N LEU A 11 -27.28 -1.08 -3.67
CA LEU A 11 -26.40 -0.27 -2.81
C LEU A 11 -24.93 -0.69 -2.87
N LYS A 12 -24.62 -1.82 -3.52
CA LYS A 12 -23.26 -2.34 -3.63
C LYS A 12 -22.52 -1.63 -4.75
N ARG A 13 -21.28 -1.24 -4.48
CA ARG A 13 -20.35 -0.67 -5.47
C ARG A 13 -19.07 -1.49 -5.47
N GLU A 14 -18.66 -1.93 -6.65
CA GLU A 14 -17.39 -2.64 -6.84
C GLU A 14 -16.40 -1.76 -7.61
N PHE A 15 -15.26 -1.47 -6.98
CA PHE A 15 -14.16 -0.74 -7.57
C PHE A 15 -12.97 -1.68 -7.75
N THR A 16 -12.41 -1.74 -8.95
CA THR A 16 -11.09 -2.33 -9.18
C THR A 16 -10.07 -1.20 -9.21
N ILE A 17 -9.07 -1.27 -8.34
CA ILE A 17 -8.02 -0.27 -8.20
C ILE A 17 -6.69 -0.92 -8.54
N VAL A 18 -5.98 -0.29 -9.48
CA VAL A 18 -4.62 -0.68 -9.88
C VAL A 18 -3.65 0.38 -9.38
N VAL A 19 -2.73 -0.05 -8.51
CA VAL A 19 -1.63 0.77 -8.00
C VAL A 19 -0.35 0.33 -8.69
N GLU A 20 0.32 1.28 -9.32
CA GLU A 20 1.57 1.05 -10.06
C GLU A 20 2.70 0.63 -9.10
N ALA A 21 3.53 -0.32 -9.54
CA ALA A 21 4.67 -0.79 -8.76
C ALA A 21 5.67 0.33 -8.41
N SER A 22 5.81 1.33 -9.28
CA SER A 22 6.70 2.48 -9.08
C SER A 22 6.30 3.33 -7.85
N GLU A 23 5.00 3.48 -7.62
CA GLU A 23 4.48 4.24 -6.48
C GLU A 23 4.74 3.46 -5.17
N ILE A 24 4.59 2.14 -5.21
CA ILE A 24 4.88 1.24 -4.07
C ILE A 24 6.37 1.27 -3.74
N GLU A 25 7.26 1.14 -4.73
CA GLU A 25 8.71 1.21 -4.52
C GLU A 25 9.13 2.54 -3.89
N SER A 26 8.57 3.66 -4.37
CA SER A 26 8.86 4.98 -3.82
C SER A 26 8.48 5.12 -2.33
N LYS A 27 7.33 4.56 -1.94
CA LYS A 27 6.85 4.54 -0.54
C LYS A 27 7.69 3.61 0.33
N VAL A 28 8.08 2.44 -0.19
CA VAL A 28 9.00 1.51 0.48
C VAL A 28 10.35 2.18 0.74
N ASP A 29 10.91 2.87 -0.25
CA ASP A 29 12.20 3.55 -0.10
C ASP A 29 12.13 4.72 0.88
N ALA A 30 11.05 5.50 0.86
CA ALA A 30 10.80 6.53 1.85
C ALA A 30 10.72 5.96 3.27
N ARG A 31 9.99 4.85 3.45
CA ARG A 31 9.81 4.21 4.76
C ARG A 31 11.11 3.59 5.27
N ILE A 32 11.90 2.97 4.40
CA ILE A 32 13.24 2.46 4.74
C ILE A 32 14.17 3.63 5.14
N ALA A 33 14.08 4.78 4.47
CA ALA A 33 14.86 5.96 4.83
C ALA A 33 14.47 6.55 6.19
N GLU A 34 13.19 6.51 6.57
CA GLU A 34 12.74 6.89 7.91
C GLU A 34 13.24 5.92 8.98
N LEU A 35 13.06 4.62 8.74
CA LEU A 35 13.58 3.57 9.61
C LEU A 35 15.09 3.66 9.75
N ALA A 36 15.81 4.04 8.70
CA ALA A 36 17.26 4.21 8.77
C ALA A 36 17.71 5.28 9.78
N LYS A 37 16.87 6.29 10.06
CA LYS A 37 17.18 7.35 11.04
C LYS A 37 17.00 6.88 12.49
N THR A 38 16.07 5.97 12.74
CA THR A 38 15.71 5.48 14.09
C THR A 38 16.29 4.10 14.40
N ALA A 39 16.72 3.35 13.38
CA ALA A 39 17.22 1.99 13.53
C ALA A 39 18.46 1.94 14.43
N ASN A 40 18.39 1.06 15.42
CA ASN A 40 19.50 0.68 16.28
C ASN A 40 19.88 -0.75 15.95
N MET A 41 21.05 -0.95 15.34
CA MET A 41 21.55 -2.27 14.97
C MET A 41 22.93 -2.49 15.57
N GLN A 42 23.17 -3.70 16.10
CA GLN A 42 24.45 -4.05 16.70
C GLN A 42 25.60 -3.82 15.70
N GLY A 43 26.61 -3.04 16.12
CA GLY A 43 27.77 -2.68 15.31
C GLY A 43 27.64 -1.33 14.57
N PHE A 44 26.46 -0.71 14.54
CA PHE A 44 26.25 0.60 13.92
C PHE A 44 25.79 1.64 14.94
N ARG A 45 26.25 2.88 14.78
CA ARG A 45 25.72 4.01 15.54
C ARG A 45 24.24 4.21 15.15
N PRO A 46 23.32 4.46 16.10
CA PRO A 46 21.91 4.72 15.79
C PRO A 46 21.78 5.76 14.67
N GLY A 47 20.94 5.45 13.68
CA GLY A 47 20.73 6.33 12.52
C GLY A 47 21.76 6.21 11.38
N LYS A 48 22.82 5.39 11.54
CA LYS A 48 23.90 5.20 10.55
C LYS A 48 23.98 3.76 10.04
N VAL A 49 22.83 3.10 9.93
CA VAL A 49 22.73 1.75 9.36
C VAL A 49 22.59 1.86 7.83
N PRO A 50 23.36 1.09 7.04
CA PRO A 50 23.20 1.07 5.59
C PRO A 50 21.81 0.60 5.16
N GLN A 51 21.23 1.27 4.15
CA GLN A 51 19.91 0.94 3.63
C GLN A 51 19.83 -0.49 3.08
N SER A 52 20.91 -1.03 2.50
CA SER A 52 20.94 -2.40 1.97
C SER A 52 20.66 -3.45 3.04
N LEU A 53 21.18 -3.26 4.25
CA LEU A 53 21.00 -4.19 5.37
C LEU A 53 19.60 -4.06 5.99
N LEU A 54 19.06 -2.83 6.02
CA LEU A 54 17.68 -2.58 6.43
C LEU A 54 16.69 -3.18 5.44
N ARG A 55 16.92 -3.03 4.14
CA ARG A 55 16.10 -3.66 3.09
C ARG A 55 16.15 -5.18 3.20
N GLN A 56 17.29 -5.77 3.55
CA GLN A 56 17.39 -7.22 3.73
C GLN A 56 16.63 -7.73 4.97
N ARG A 57 16.64 -6.99 6.09
CA ARG A 57 15.96 -7.42 7.33
C ARG A 57 14.49 -7.03 7.41
N TYR A 58 14.16 -5.83 6.93
CA TYR A 58 12.84 -5.22 7.08
C TYR A 58 12.11 -5.06 5.75
N GLY A 59 12.71 -5.43 4.61
CA GLY A 59 12.10 -5.26 3.29
C GLY A 59 10.72 -5.88 3.19
N ASP A 60 10.57 -7.15 3.58
CA ASP A 60 9.27 -7.83 3.49
C ASP A 60 8.22 -7.24 4.44
N SER A 61 8.64 -6.82 5.65
CA SER A 61 7.74 -6.21 6.64
C SER A 61 7.28 -4.81 6.20
N VAL A 62 8.21 -4.00 5.69
CA VAL A 62 7.91 -2.65 5.19
C VAL A 62 7.06 -2.72 3.94
N MET A 63 7.31 -3.71 3.08
CA MET A 63 6.47 -3.96 1.91
C MET A 63 5.04 -4.26 2.34
N GLY A 64 4.82 -5.16 3.31
CA GLY A 64 3.48 -5.44 3.85
C GLY A 64 2.77 -4.20 4.39
N GLU A 65 3.46 -3.39 5.21
CA GLU A 65 2.92 -2.16 5.79
C GLU A 65 2.55 -1.12 4.71
N VAL A 66 3.44 -0.92 3.73
CA VAL A 66 3.21 0.03 2.63
C VAL A 66 2.05 -0.40 1.75
N LEU A 67 1.84 -1.71 1.55
CA LEU A 67 0.71 -2.21 0.77
C LEU A 67 -0.61 -1.97 1.48
N GLU A 68 -0.67 -2.29 2.77
CA GLU A 68 -1.86 -2.04 3.59
C GLU A 68 -2.20 -0.53 3.61
N GLU A 69 -1.19 0.32 3.79
CA GLU A 69 -1.35 1.77 3.74
C GLU A 69 -1.78 2.25 2.34
N ALA A 70 -1.19 1.72 1.26
CA ALA A 70 -1.54 2.08 -0.11
C ALA A 70 -2.99 1.69 -0.44
N VAL A 71 -3.43 0.50 -0.04
CA VAL A 71 -4.80 0.02 -0.21
C VAL A 71 -5.78 0.89 0.56
N ASN A 72 -5.49 1.19 1.84
CA ASN A 72 -6.36 2.00 2.69
C ASN A 72 -6.49 3.43 2.16
N ASN A 73 -5.37 4.04 1.76
CA ASN A 73 -5.34 5.37 1.18
C ASN A 73 -6.04 5.40 -0.18
N GLY A 74 -5.75 4.45 -1.07
CA GLY A 74 -6.38 4.37 -2.38
C GLY A 74 -7.89 4.14 -2.29
N THR A 75 -8.35 3.32 -1.34
CA THR A 75 -9.78 3.10 -1.08
C THR A 75 -10.45 4.37 -0.55
N THR A 76 -9.84 5.03 0.42
CA THR A 76 -10.37 6.28 1.00
C THR A 76 -10.42 7.39 -0.05
N GLN A 77 -9.40 7.48 -0.90
CA GLN A 77 -9.34 8.46 -1.96
C GLN A 77 -10.36 8.17 -3.07
N ALA A 78 -10.50 6.91 -3.50
CA ALA A 78 -11.54 6.51 -4.44
C ALA A 78 -12.96 6.81 -3.92
N LEU A 79 -13.20 6.59 -2.62
CA LEU A 79 -14.47 6.94 -1.97
C LEU A 79 -14.70 8.45 -1.92
N THR A 80 -13.67 9.23 -1.57
CA THR A 80 -13.75 10.69 -1.48
C THR A 80 -13.96 11.33 -2.84
N ASP A 81 -13.24 10.89 -3.86
CA ASP A 81 -13.33 11.40 -5.23
C ASP A 81 -14.71 11.13 -5.85
N ASN A 82 -15.40 10.08 -5.40
CA ASN A 82 -16.76 9.74 -5.84
C ASN A 82 -17.86 10.21 -4.85
N ASP A 83 -17.50 10.97 -3.82
CA ASP A 83 -18.42 11.46 -2.76
C ASP A 83 -19.23 10.33 -2.09
N LEU A 84 -18.65 9.13 -2.02
CA LEU A 84 -19.28 7.93 -1.48
C LEU A 84 -19.04 7.83 0.02
N ARG A 85 -20.14 7.65 0.78
CA ARG A 85 -20.11 7.39 2.22
C ARG A 85 -20.44 5.93 2.48
N PRO A 86 -19.43 5.08 2.72
CA PRO A 86 -19.67 3.65 2.94
C PRO A 86 -20.41 3.45 4.26
N ALA A 87 -21.43 2.58 4.26
CA ALA A 87 -22.16 2.22 5.47
C ALA A 87 -21.42 1.18 6.32
N MET A 88 -20.52 0.42 5.70
CA MET A 88 -19.72 -0.64 6.32
C MET A 88 -18.23 -0.46 5.96
N GLN A 89 -17.35 -1.16 6.67
CA GLN A 89 -15.94 -1.23 6.27
C GLN A 89 -15.85 -1.85 4.87
N PRO A 90 -15.20 -1.20 3.89
CA PRO A 90 -15.03 -1.76 2.56
C PRO A 90 -14.33 -3.12 2.62
N LYS A 91 -14.85 -4.10 1.89
CA LYS A 91 -14.19 -5.41 1.76
C LYS A 91 -13.13 -5.30 0.68
N VAL A 92 -11.88 -5.50 1.05
CA VAL A 92 -10.74 -5.48 0.12
C VAL A 92 -10.35 -6.92 -0.17
N ASP A 93 -10.44 -7.31 -1.44
CA ASP A 93 -9.90 -8.57 -1.94
C ASP A 93 -8.69 -8.26 -2.86
N VAL A 94 -7.50 -8.62 -2.40
CA VAL A 94 -6.25 -8.47 -3.18
C VAL A 94 -6.16 -9.64 -4.16
N LYS A 95 -6.20 -9.36 -5.48
CA LYS A 95 -6.22 -10.39 -6.52
C LYS A 95 -4.84 -10.88 -6.91
N GLU A 96 -3.90 -9.95 -7.10
CA GLU A 96 -2.52 -10.29 -7.47
C GLU A 96 -1.56 -9.34 -6.76
N PHE A 97 -0.57 -9.93 -6.09
CA PHE A 97 0.57 -9.19 -5.55
C PHE A 97 1.83 -10.03 -5.71
N ASP A 98 2.79 -9.48 -6.46
CA ASP A 98 4.10 -10.09 -6.68
C ASP A 98 5.18 -9.00 -6.60
N LYS A 99 6.40 -9.35 -6.18
CA LYS A 99 7.47 -8.35 -6.01
C LYS A 99 7.81 -7.70 -7.35
N GLY A 100 7.49 -6.42 -7.49
CA GLY A 100 7.73 -5.65 -8.72
C GLY A 100 6.60 -5.74 -9.76
N LYS A 101 5.44 -6.31 -9.41
CA LYS A 101 4.21 -6.20 -10.20
C LYS A 101 3.25 -5.19 -9.58
N ASP A 102 2.35 -4.69 -10.42
CA ASP A 102 1.29 -3.79 -10.00
C ASP A 102 0.37 -4.50 -8.98
N LEU A 103 -0.11 -3.73 -8.01
CA LEU A 103 -1.08 -4.22 -7.03
C LEU A 103 -2.48 -4.00 -7.58
N GLU A 104 -3.16 -5.09 -7.91
CA GLU A 104 -4.57 -5.10 -8.27
C GLU A 104 -5.42 -5.60 -7.10
N TYR A 105 -6.31 -4.74 -6.63
CA TYR A 105 -7.27 -5.09 -5.59
C TYR A 105 -8.67 -4.64 -5.97
N THR A 106 -9.65 -5.42 -5.54
CA THR A 106 -11.07 -5.10 -5.67
C THR A 106 -11.59 -4.65 -4.32
N VAL A 107 -12.32 -3.54 -4.32
CA VAL A 107 -13.01 -3.00 -3.16
C VAL A 107 -14.51 -3.14 -3.39
N GLU A 108 -15.18 -3.84 -2.49
CA GLU A 108 -16.65 -3.88 -2.40
C GLU A 108 -17.10 -2.95 -1.27
N VAL A 109 -18.00 -2.02 -1.60
CA VAL A 109 -18.58 -1.01 -0.70
C VAL A 109 -20.09 -1.15 -0.63
#